data_AF-A0A413QUX4-F1
#
_entry.id   AF-A0A413QUX4-F1
#
_cell.length_a   1.000
_cell.length_b   1.000
_cell.length_c   1.000
_cell.angle_alpha   90.00
_cell.angle_beta   90.00
_cell.angle_gamma   90.00
#
_symmetry.space_group_name_H-M   'P 1'
#
loop_
_entity.id
_entity.type
_entity.pdbx_description
1 polymer ?
#
loop_
_entity_poly.entity_id
_entity_poly.type
_entity_poly.pdbx_seq_one_letter_code
_entity_poly.pdbx_strand_id
1 'polypeptide(L)'
;MGDISIIARRLPDKGIEYGWSGNGGYFKNVGISALTYQDDEDVERLFALGEISHLGIPGSEHFKSWIWSTVPANSPMNRNKSERWMFSQIAFIDYGYFREPDGDWYYVIPSSFRVKIPLFLVYNHLDDDLFEFVYLSAVQHEIGKFIFDKYPDADPDFLPYLSDLGINAEEVKKAILDSDYPLHELYELHRPVFNYFDDWIVVDCDENYQEITNIYMRPRAPEAERLETCDWYTPNKKNRPNMDNLVLTIDYTIVQNCLNNIQEDKLPSDDELASREMLIRHLVRSGKLDEIKKNAAEEGLVGEEAEGYVYSFMTGLIKSREDVLYRCLKEHLETERIMKILNITENYVIKFASESRLEIKEHPCK
;
A
#
# COMPACT_ATOMS: atom_id res chain seq x y z
N MET A 1 -9.59 19.41 0.75
CA MET A 1 -9.48 17.94 0.81
C MET A 1 -8.48 17.64 1.90
N GLY A 2 -8.84 16.75 2.83
CA GLY A 2 -7.83 16.15 3.68
C GLY A 2 -6.99 15.18 2.86
N ASP A 3 -5.91 14.71 3.45
CA ASP A 3 -5.01 13.74 2.87
C ASP A 3 -4.76 12.57 3.85
N ILE A 4 -5.71 12.32 4.76
CA ILE A 4 -5.54 11.34 5.83
C ILE A 4 -5.86 9.94 5.28
N SER A 5 -4.96 8.99 5.54
CA SER A 5 -5.15 7.60 5.16
C SER A 5 -5.32 6.66 6.34
N ILE A 6 -6.07 5.57 6.10
CA ILE A 6 -6.18 4.42 6.98
C ILE A 6 -5.59 3.19 6.29
N ILE A 7 -4.87 2.37 7.05
CA ILE A 7 -4.47 1.03 6.64
C ILE A 7 -5.21 0.01 7.51
N ALA A 8 -5.69 -1.06 6.87
CA ALA A 8 -6.49 -2.09 7.52
C ALA A 8 -6.16 -3.47 6.97
N ARG A 9 -6.40 -4.51 7.77
CA ARG A 9 -6.35 -5.89 7.33
C ARG A 9 -7.47 -6.72 7.95
N ARG A 10 -7.87 -7.75 7.21
CA ARG A 10 -8.72 -8.82 7.73
C ARG A 10 -7.92 -9.78 8.61
N LEU A 11 -8.50 -10.15 9.74
CA LEU A 11 -7.99 -11.20 10.63
C LEU A 11 -8.68 -12.55 10.35
N PRO A 12 -8.07 -13.69 10.74
CA PRO A 12 -8.65 -15.02 10.54
C PRO A 12 -10.02 -15.23 11.18
N ASP A 13 -10.37 -14.46 12.21
CA ASP A 13 -11.68 -14.49 12.88
C ASP A 13 -12.74 -13.61 12.19
N LYS A 14 -12.44 -13.11 10.98
CA LYS A 14 -13.20 -12.14 10.18
C LYS A 14 -13.25 -10.72 10.73
N GLY A 15 -12.71 -10.48 11.93
CA GLY A 15 -12.50 -9.12 12.43
C GLY A 15 -11.48 -8.36 11.60
N ILE A 16 -11.32 -7.08 11.91
CA ILE A 16 -10.34 -6.21 11.28
C ILE A 16 -9.38 -5.62 12.31
N GLU A 17 -8.16 -5.40 11.85
CA GLU A 17 -7.15 -4.59 12.53
C GLU A 17 -6.81 -3.40 11.64
N TYR A 18 -6.76 -2.19 12.20
CA TYR A 18 -6.63 -0.97 11.41
C TYR A 18 -6.02 0.18 12.21
N GLY A 19 -5.46 1.16 11.50
CA GLY A 19 -4.86 2.33 12.12
C GLY A 19 -4.56 3.44 11.12
N TRP A 20 -4.22 4.61 11.65
CA TRP A 20 -3.76 5.72 10.82
C TRP A 20 -2.51 5.30 10.04
N SER A 21 -2.44 5.69 8.77
CA SER A 21 -1.28 5.41 7.89
C SER A 21 -0.62 6.69 7.36
N GLY A 22 -0.86 7.82 8.03
CA GLY A 22 -0.22 9.09 7.73
C GLY A 22 -1.10 10.04 6.93
N ASN A 23 -0.56 11.25 6.78
CA ASN A 23 -1.06 12.24 5.82
C ASN A 23 -0.42 11.97 4.45
N GLY A 24 -0.98 12.54 3.39
CA GLY A 24 -0.56 12.28 2.01
C GLY A 24 -1.04 10.93 1.49
N GLY A 25 -2.25 10.50 1.87
CA GLY A 25 -2.87 9.20 1.57
C GLY A 25 -3.04 8.81 0.10
N TYR A 26 -2.67 9.68 -0.83
CA TYR A 26 -2.69 9.44 -2.27
C TYR A 26 -2.02 8.13 -2.67
N PHE A 27 -2.49 7.56 -3.78
CA PHE A 27 -1.95 6.31 -4.31
C PHE A 27 -0.43 6.38 -4.47
N LYS A 28 0.11 7.44 -5.08
CA LYS A 28 1.55 7.60 -5.34
C LYS A 28 2.44 7.55 -4.10
N ASN A 29 1.87 7.72 -2.90
CA ASN A 29 2.60 7.60 -1.64
C ASN A 29 2.25 6.27 -0.97
N VAL A 30 1.02 6.15 -0.46
CA VAL A 30 0.62 5.03 0.40
C VAL A 30 0.26 3.79 -0.43
N GLY A 31 -0.39 3.97 -1.59
CA GLY A 31 -0.73 2.86 -2.49
C GLY A 31 0.48 2.15 -3.08
N ILE A 32 1.46 2.92 -3.57
CA ILE A 32 2.74 2.38 -4.05
C ILE A 32 3.46 1.61 -2.93
N SER A 33 3.56 2.20 -1.73
CA SER A 33 4.16 1.53 -0.59
C SER A 33 3.40 0.25 -0.19
N ALA A 34 2.08 0.27 -0.13
CA ALA A 34 1.26 -0.90 0.19
C ALA A 34 1.51 -2.06 -0.79
N LEU A 35 1.68 -1.77 -2.09
CA LEU A 35 2.01 -2.78 -3.10
C LEU A 35 3.37 -3.46 -2.88
N THR A 36 4.26 -2.89 -2.08
CA THR A 36 5.53 -3.55 -1.72
C THR A 36 5.38 -4.60 -0.61
N TYR A 37 4.27 -4.60 0.13
CA TYR A 37 3.95 -5.58 1.17
C TYR A 37 3.17 -6.78 0.59
N GLN A 38 3.87 -7.64 -0.16
CA GLN A 38 3.26 -8.83 -0.78
C GLN A 38 3.23 -10.06 0.14
N ASP A 39 4.25 -10.19 1.01
CA ASP A 39 4.41 -11.32 1.92
C ASP A 39 3.69 -11.11 3.25
N ASP A 40 3.07 -12.18 3.77
CA ASP A 40 2.35 -12.14 5.05
C ASP A 40 3.27 -11.74 6.23
N GLU A 41 4.53 -12.15 6.21
CA GLU A 41 5.51 -11.82 7.27
C GLU A 41 5.77 -10.31 7.35
N ASP A 42 5.93 -9.66 6.20
CA ASP A 42 6.15 -8.20 6.14
C ASP A 42 4.89 -7.44 6.57
N VAL A 43 3.70 -7.97 6.26
CA VAL A 43 2.42 -7.40 6.73
C VAL A 43 2.24 -7.58 8.23
N GLU A 44 2.52 -8.75 8.79
CA GLU A 44 2.47 -8.96 10.25
C GLU A 44 3.39 -7.97 10.97
N ARG A 45 4.61 -7.77 10.46
CA ARG A 45 5.53 -6.74 10.97
C ARG A 45 4.89 -5.36 10.91
N LEU A 46 4.36 -4.98 9.75
CA LEU A 46 3.79 -3.65 9.55
C LEU A 46 2.73 -3.34 10.60
N PHE A 47 1.82 -4.29 10.86
CA PHE A 47 0.75 -4.11 11.83
C PHE A 47 1.24 -4.21 13.28
N ALA A 48 2.34 -4.91 13.55
CA ALA A 48 2.98 -4.95 14.87
C ALA A 48 3.60 -3.60 15.29
N LEU A 49 3.91 -2.70 14.34
CA LEU A 49 4.39 -1.35 14.64
C LEU A 49 3.32 -0.44 15.25
N GLY A 50 2.04 -0.82 15.14
CA GLY A 50 0.94 0.05 15.49
C GLY A 50 0.58 1.02 14.36
N GLU A 51 -0.09 2.11 14.70
CA GLU A 51 -0.39 3.20 13.77
C GLU A 51 0.88 3.80 13.18
N ILE A 52 0.76 4.32 11.97
CA ILE A 52 1.87 4.76 11.12
C ILE A 52 1.61 6.21 10.71
N SER A 53 2.60 7.07 10.93
CA SER A 53 2.55 8.48 10.51
C SER A 53 3.04 8.69 9.07
N HIS A 54 3.82 7.75 8.53
CA HIS A 54 4.22 7.68 7.12
C HIS A 54 4.50 6.23 6.73
N LEU A 55 3.89 5.73 5.64
CA LEU A 55 4.08 4.36 5.16
C LEU A 55 5.19 4.30 4.11
N GLY A 56 6.27 3.59 4.44
CA GLY A 56 7.39 3.28 3.54
C GLY A 56 7.32 1.85 3.00
N ILE A 57 8.48 1.30 2.62
CA ILE A 57 8.61 -0.07 2.14
C ILE A 57 8.87 -1.08 3.28
N PRO A 58 8.70 -2.39 3.08
CA PRO A 58 9.03 -3.40 4.08
C PRO A 58 10.41 -3.20 4.69
N GLY A 59 10.46 -3.17 6.03
CA GLY A 59 11.71 -3.06 6.75
C GLY A 59 12.42 -1.73 6.49
N SER A 60 11.71 -0.60 6.40
CA SER A 60 12.25 0.75 6.20
C SER A 60 12.19 1.63 7.47
N GLU A 61 11.80 1.07 8.61
CA GLU A 61 11.41 1.79 9.83
C GLU A 61 12.55 2.60 10.46
N HIS A 62 13.79 2.27 10.06
CA HIS A 62 14.99 2.93 10.54
C HIS A 62 15.69 3.75 9.45
N PHE A 63 15.16 3.76 8.21
CA PHE A 63 15.70 4.60 7.14
C PHE A 63 15.45 6.08 7.46
N LYS A 64 16.39 6.95 7.12
CA LYS A 64 16.18 8.41 7.21
C LYS A 64 15.67 9.03 5.90
N SER A 65 15.50 8.22 4.84
CA SER A 65 14.91 8.63 3.56
C SER A 65 13.40 8.77 3.66
N TRP A 66 12.94 9.96 4.07
CA TRP A 66 11.54 10.28 4.38
C TRP A 66 10.50 9.70 3.41
N ILE A 67 10.72 9.70 2.09
CA ILE A 67 9.70 9.23 1.15
C ILE A 67 9.47 7.71 1.20
N TRP A 68 10.47 6.90 1.58
CA TRP A 68 10.39 5.44 1.61
C TRP A 68 10.50 4.84 3.01
N SER A 69 10.57 5.67 4.05
CA SER A 69 10.71 5.25 5.45
C SER A 69 9.37 5.02 6.11
N THR A 70 9.13 3.85 6.70
CA THR A 70 7.97 3.67 7.59
C THR A 70 8.23 4.40 8.92
N VAL A 71 7.29 5.23 9.38
CA VAL A 71 7.43 6.00 10.63
C VAL A 71 6.28 5.67 11.57
N PRO A 72 6.50 4.84 12.61
CA PRO A 72 5.47 4.53 13.60
C PRO A 72 4.98 5.76 14.34
N ALA A 73 3.67 5.83 14.60
CA ALA A 73 3.01 6.90 15.36
C ALA A 73 2.97 6.62 16.89
N ASN A 74 3.62 5.54 17.35
CA ASN A 74 3.67 5.11 18.76
C ASN A 74 2.28 4.89 19.40
N SER A 75 1.29 4.51 18.60
CA SER A 75 -0.05 4.12 19.06
C SER A 75 -0.37 2.72 18.54
N PRO A 76 -1.04 1.85 19.30
CA PRO A 76 -1.38 0.51 18.83
C PRO A 76 -2.43 0.56 17.71
N MET A 77 -2.46 -0.47 16.86
CA MET A 77 -3.59 -0.67 15.93
C MET A 77 -4.90 -0.86 16.72
N ASN A 78 -5.99 -0.38 16.13
CA ASN A 78 -7.34 -0.65 16.59
C ASN A 78 -7.83 -2.01 16.09
N ARG A 79 -8.79 -2.61 16.80
CA ARG A 79 -9.46 -3.85 16.37
C ARG A 79 -10.97 -3.74 16.48
N ASN A 80 -11.68 -4.28 15.50
CA ASN A 80 -13.13 -4.36 15.52
C ASN A 80 -13.64 -5.60 14.78
N LYS A 81 -14.89 -6.00 15.01
CA LYS A 81 -15.52 -7.10 14.26
C LYS A 81 -16.08 -6.67 12.91
N SER A 82 -16.36 -5.37 12.73
CA SER A 82 -17.00 -4.84 11.53
C SER A 82 -16.10 -3.83 10.83
N GLU A 83 -16.05 -3.91 9.51
CA GLU A 83 -15.22 -3.05 8.66
C GLU A 83 -15.66 -1.60 8.74
N ARG A 84 -16.95 -1.36 8.98
CA ARG A 84 -17.54 -0.02 9.04
C ARG A 84 -16.91 0.84 10.14
N TRP A 85 -16.48 0.22 11.23
CA TRP A 85 -15.87 0.92 12.37
C TRP A 85 -14.48 1.47 12.08
N MET A 86 -13.82 1.01 11.00
CA MET A 86 -12.50 1.56 10.66
C MET A 86 -12.57 3.07 10.36
N PHE A 87 -13.73 3.56 9.91
CA PHE A 87 -13.96 4.97 9.61
C PHE A 87 -14.48 5.81 10.78
N SER A 88 -14.65 5.23 11.98
CA SER A 88 -15.28 5.93 13.10
C SER A 88 -14.28 6.49 14.12
N GLN A 89 -13.07 5.94 14.18
CA GLN A 89 -12.07 6.28 15.21
C GLN A 89 -11.09 7.36 14.74
N ILE A 90 -10.84 7.45 13.44
CA ILE A 90 -9.91 8.40 12.85
C ILE A 90 -10.73 9.43 12.08
N ALA A 91 -10.57 10.70 12.43
CA ALA A 91 -11.32 11.78 11.82
C ALA A 91 -10.83 12.05 10.39
N PHE A 92 -11.77 12.38 9.51
CA PHE A 92 -11.50 12.85 8.14
C PHE A 92 -10.66 11.88 7.29
N ILE A 93 -10.90 10.58 7.38
CA ILE A 93 -10.25 9.62 6.47
C ILE A 93 -10.70 9.89 5.04
N ASP A 94 -9.73 10.16 4.16
CA ASP A 94 -9.95 10.40 2.73
C ASP A 94 -9.53 9.19 1.86
N TYR A 95 -8.63 8.34 2.37
CA TYR A 95 -8.05 7.19 1.66
C TYR A 95 -8.04 5.94 2.54
N GLY A 96 -8.40 4.78 2.01
CA GLY A 96 -8.25 3.51 2.71
C GLY A 96 -7.46 2.47 1.93
N TYR A 97 -6.62 1.72 2.63
CA TYR A 97 -5.86 0.59 2.09
C TYR A 97 -6.16 -0.64 2.92
N PHE A 98 -6.84 -1.61 2.33
CA PHE A 98 -7.38 -2.76 3.04
C PHE A 98 -6.79 -4.05 2.48
N ARG A 99 -6.17 -4.87 3.33
CA ARG A 99 -5.68 -6.20 2.94
C ARG A 99 -6.67 -7.30 3.31
N GLU A 100 -7.03 -8.14 2.36
CA GLU A 100 -7.90 -9.30 2.59
C GLU A 100 -7.08 -10.60 2.76
N PRO A 101 -7.70 -11.71 3.23
CA PRO A 101 -7.01 -12.99 3.43
C PRO A 101 -6.55 -13.68 2.15
N ASP A 102 -7.01 -13.21 0.99
CA ASP A 102 -6.48 -13.60 -0.32
C ASP A 102 -5.05 -13.09 -0.54
N GLY A 103 -4.55 -12.22 0.35
CA GLY A 103 -3.24 -11.58 0.33
C GLY A 103 -3.19 -10.33 -0.55
N ASP A 104 -4.30 -9.94 -1.17
CA ASP A 104 -4.39 -8.77 -2.03
C ASP A 104 -4.71 -7.51 -1.21
N TRP A 105 -4.21 -6.40 -1.72
CA TRP A 105 -4.56 -5.07 -1.25
C TRP A 105 -5.71 -4.49 -2.06
N TYR A 106 -6.56 -3.73 -1.38
CA TYR A 106 -7.69 -3.02 -1.95
C TYR A 106 -7.60 -1.54 -1.56
N TYR A 107 -7.80 -0.67 -2.55
CA TYR A 107 -8.11 0.73 -2.31
C TYR A 107 -9.55 0.85 -1.83
N VAL A 108 -9.80 1.68 -0.83
CA VAL A 108 -11.15 1.99 -0.33
C VAL A 108 -11.40 3.48 -0.45
N ILE A 109 -12.41 3.86 -1.23
CA ILE A 109 -12.95 5.23 -1.26
C ILE A 109 -13.90 5.38 -0.05
N PRO A 110 -13.59 6.21 0.95
CA PRO A 110 -14.38 6.33 2.19
C PRO A 110 -15.39 7.49 2.10
N SER A 111 -16.22 7.51 1.07
CA SER A 111 -17.15 8.62 0.78
C SER A 111 -18.61 8.24 1.12
N SER A 112 -19.58 8.76 0.36
CA SER A 112 -21.01 8.46 0.48
C SER A 112 -21.25 6.94 0.54
N PHE A 113 -20.65 6.21 -0.39
CA PHE A 113 -20.43 4.77 -0.28
C PHE A 113 -18.96 4.49 0.06
N ARG A 114 -18.73 3.35 0.71
CA ARG A 114 -17.41 2.75 0.88
C ARG A 114 -17.17 1.83 -0.30
N VAL A 115 -16.36 2.29 -1.25
CA VAL A 115 -16.08 1.53 -2.48
C VAL A 115 -14.73 0.84 -2.35
N LYS A 116 -14.73 -0.49 -2.29
CA LYS A 116 -13.53 -1.33 -2.23
C LYS A 116 -13.15 -1.78 -3.65
N ILE A 117 -11.91 -1.48 -4.06
CA ILE A 117 -11.39 -1.68 -5.42
C ILE A 117 -10.03 -2.39 -5.33
N PRO A 118 -9.75 -3.46 -6.09
CA PRO A 118 -8.44 -4.09 -6.11
C PRO A 118 -7.33 -3.07 -6.37
N LEU A 119 -6.31 -3.02 -5.51
CA LEU A 119 -5.29 -1.95 -5.55
C LEU A 119 -4.49 -1.99 -6.86
N PHE A 120 -4.22 -3.19 -7.39
CA PHE A 120 -3.58 -3.37 -8.69
C PHE A 120 -4.40 -2.87 -9.86
N LEU A 121 -5.74 -2.89 -9.75
CA LEU A 121 -6.60 -2.32 -10.78
C LEU A 121 -6.42 -0.81 -10.83
N VAL A 122 -6.35 -0.16 -9.66
CA VAL A 122 -6.07 1.29 -9.57
C VAL A 122 -4.66 1.59 -10.09
N TYR A 123 -3.66 0.79 -9.71
CA TYR A 123 -2.27 0.95 -10.18
C TYR A 123 -2.13 0.96 -11.71
N ASN A 124 -2.84 0.08 -12.40
CA ASN A 124 -2.77 -0.03 -13.85
C ASN A 124 -3.45 1.13 -14.60
N HIS A 125 -4.18 2.00 -13.88
CA HIS A 125 -4.95 3.11 -14.45
C HIS A 125 -4.58 4.46 -13.84
N LEU A 126 -3.42 4.55 -13.19
CA LEU A 126 -2.89 5.85 -12.77
C LEU A 126 -2.61 6.72 -13.98
N ASP A 127 -2.73 8.03 -13.81
CA ASP A 127 -2.28 8.99 -14.81
C ASP A 127 -0.74 9.10 -14.85
N ASP A 128 -0.23 9.92 -15.77
CA ASP A 128 1.21 10.14 -15.96
C ASP A 128 1.90 10.72 -14.70
N ASP A 129 1.15 11.37 -13.81
CA ASP A 129 1.62 11.94 -12.53
C ASP A 129 1.40 10.98 -11.34
N LEU A 130 1.01 9.73 -11.63
CA LEU A 130 0.73 8.65 -10.68
C LEU A 130 -0.49 8.90 -9.77
N PHE A 131 -1.41 9.76 -10.19
CA PHE A 131 -2.66 10.01 -9.47
C PHE A 131 -3.80 9.12 -9.97
N GLU A 132 -4.67 8.77 -9.03
CA GLU A 132 -5.78 7.84 -9.20
C GLU A 132 -7.10 8.52 -9.57
N PHE A 133 -7.21 9.85 -9.44
CA PHE A 133 -8.50 10.55 -9.41
C PHE A 133 -9.34 10.38 -10.67
N VAL A 134 -8.71 10.43 -11.85
CA VAL A 134 -9.40 10.25 -13.13
C VAL A 134 -10.04 8.85 -13.17
N TYR A 135 -9.29 7.84 -12.76
CA TYR A 135 -9.78 6.47 -12.72
C TYR A 135 -10.85 6.26 -11.64
N LEU A 136 -10.67 6.82 -10.44
CA LEU A 136 -11.70 6.74 -9.39
C LEU A 136 -13.00 7.41 -9.80
N SER A 137 -12.96 8.49 -10.59
CA SER A 137 -14.16 9.07 -11.19
C SER A 137 -14.79 8.12 -12.20
N ALA A 138 -14.00 7.48 -13.07
CA ALA A 138 -14.50 6.47 -14.01
C ALA A 138 -15.17 5.28 -13.30
N VAL A 139 -14.57 4.77 -12.22
CA VAL A 139 -15.16 3.71 -11.38
C VAL A 139 -16.52 4.13 -10.83
N GLN A 140 -16.66 5.36 -10.33
CA GLN A 140 -17.94 5.87 -9.84
C GLN A 140 -19.01 5.95 -10.93
N HIS A 141 -18.64 6.30 -12.16
CA HIS A 141 -19.55 6.28 -13.31
C HIS A 141 -19.98 4.87 -13.67
N GLU A 142 -19.07 3.90 -13.65
CA GLU A 142 -19.41 2.49 -13.89
C GLU A 142 -20.35 1.93 -12.82
N ILE A 143 -20.15 2.31 -11.55
CA ILE A 143 -21.10 1.99 -10.47
C ILE A 143 -22.46 2.64 -10.72
N GLY A 144 -22.49 3.92 -11.12
CA GLY A 144 -23.73 4.62 -11.46
C GLY A 144 -24.52 3.94 -12.58
N LYS A 145 -23.83 3.48 -13.64
CA LYS A 145 -24.45 2.68 -14.71
C LYS A 145 -24.96 1.35 -14.17
N PHE A 146 -24.13 0.63 -13.41
CA PHE A 146 -24.46 -0.69 -12.86
C PHE A 146 -25.75 -0.68 -12.03
N ILE A 147 -25.93 0.33 -11.16
CA ILE A 147 -27.12 0.48 -10.29
C ILE A 147 -28.44 0.41 -11.08
N PHE A 148 -28.49 0.96 -12.29
CA PHE A 148 -29.72 1.02 -13.08
C PHE A 148 -29.76 -0.02 -14.21
N ASP A 149 -28.60 -0.42 -14.75
CA ASP A 149 -28.54 -1.28 -15.94
C ASP A 149 -28.44 -2.76 -15.62
N LYS A 150 -27.83 -3.13 -14.49
CA LYS A 150 -27.52 -4.53 -14.15
C LYS A 150 -28.03 -4.94 -12.78
N TYR A 151 -28.02 -4.04 -11.80
CA TYR A 151 -28.48 -4.36 -10.46
C TYR A 151 -29.95 -4.84 -10.38
N PRO A 152 -30.90 -4.35 -11.20
CA PRO A 152 -32.27 -4.89 -11.21
C PRO A 152 -32.36 -6.40 -11.51
N ASP A 153 -31.37 -6.97 -12.21
CA ASP A 153 -31.31 -8.42 -12.45
C ASP A 153 -30.92 -9.18 -11.17
N ALA A 154 -30.13 -8.55 -10.29
CA ALA A 154 -29.68 -9.11 -9.01
C ALA A 154 -30.73 -8.93 -7.91
N ASP A 155 -31.45 -7.81 -7.91
CA ASP A 155 -32.56 -7.53 -6.99
C ASP A 155 -33.77 -6.95 -7.74
N PRO A 156 -34.73 -7.81 -8.15
CA PRO A 156 -35.92 -7.39 -8.90
C PRO A 156 -36.84 -6.43 -8.14
N ASP A 157 -36.70 -6.28 -6.83
CA ASP A 157 -37.54 -5.39 -6.01
C ASP A 157 -37.09 -3.92 -6.11
N PHE A 158 -35.91 -3.65 -6.65
CA PHE A 158 -35.34 -2.31 -6.72
C PHE A 158 -36.17 -1.33 -7.60
N LEU A 159 -36.51 -1.71 -8.83
CA LEU A 159 -37.29 -0.85 -9.72
C LEU A 159 -38.74 -0.62 -9.23
N PRO A 160 -39.45 -1.66 -8.74
CA PRO A 160 -40.73 -1.46 -8.04
C PRO A 160 -40.64 -0.50 -6.87
N TYR A 161 -39.61 -0.62 -6.02
CA TYR A 161 -39.39 0.28 -4.89
C TYR A 161 -39.29 1.76 -5.33
N LEU A 162 -38.55 2.05 -6.41
CA LEU A 162 -38.45 3.41 -6.94
C LEU A 162 -39.79 3.90 -7.51
N SER A 163 -40.49 3.04 -8.24
CA SER A 163 -41.80 3.37 -8.81
C SER A 163 -42.83 3.70 -7.73
N ASP A 164 -42.86 2.94 -6.64
CA ASP A 164 -43.77 3.17 -5.50
C ASP A 164 -43.52 4.52 -4.81
N LEU A 165 -42.28 5.00 -4.86
CA LEU A 165 -41.89 6.34 -4.39
C LEU A 165 -42.14 7.45 -5.41
N GLY A 166 -42.62 7.11 -6.62
CA GLY A 166 -42.82 8.06 -7.71
C GLY A 166 -41.51 8.55 -8.34
N ILE A 167 -40.42 7.80 -8.19
CA ILE A 167 -39.09 8.15 -8.70
C ILE A 167 -38.90 7.54 -10.09
N ASN A 168 -38.56 8.38 -11.07
CA ASN A 168 -38.22 7.94 -12.42
C ASN A 168 -36.74 7.52 -12.48
N ALA A 169 -36.49 6.21 -12.57
CA ALA A 169 -35.14 5.63 -12.61
C ALA A 169 -34.27 6.18 -13.75
N GLU A 170 -34.83 6.40 -14.94
CA GLU A 170 -34.08 6.93 -16.09
C GLU A 170 -33.67 8.39 -15.90
N GLU A 171 -34.52 9.20 -15.26
CA GLU A 171 -34.19 10.59 -14.94
C GLU A 171 -33.07 10.66 -13.90
N VAL A 172 -33.13 9.83 -12.86
CA VAL A 172 -32.07 9.76 -11.85
C VAL A 172 -30.77 9.26 -12.47
N LYS A 173 -30.82 8.18 -13.25
CA LYS A 173 -29.66 7.65 -13.97
C LYS A 173 -29.00 8.73 -14.82
N LYS A 174 -29.79 9.49 -15.59
CA LYS A 174 -29.26 10.57 -16.41
C LYS A 174 -28.60 11.65 -15.55
N ALA A 175 -29.26 12.10 -14.49
CA ALA A 175 -28.72 13.13 -13.60
C ALA A 175 -27.34 12.71 -13.04
N ILE A 176 -27.25 11.51 -12.45
CA ILE A 176 -25.98 11.06 -11.85
C ILE A 176 -24.87 10.83 -12.88
N LEU A 177 -25.21 10.45 -14.12
CA LEU A 177 -24.21 10.22 -15.18
C LEU A 177 -23.76 11.51 -15.87
N ASP A 178 -24.51 12.60 -15.73
CA ASP A 178 -24.12 13.94 -16.16
C ASP A 178 -23.24 14.65 -15.08
N SER A 179 -23.04 14.01 -13.92
CA SER A 179 -22.29 14.53 -12.76
C SER A 179 -20.83 14.11 -12.74
N ASP A 180 -19.93 14.99 -12.33
CA ASP A 180 -18.52 14.65 -12.08
C ASP A 180 -18.35 13.67 -10.88
N TYR A 181 -19.35 13.62 -9.99
CA TYR A 181 -19.34 12.79 -8.77
C TYR A 181 -20.67 12.01 -8.60
N PRO A 182 -20.92 10.97 -9.43
CA PRO A 182 -22.20 10.28 -9.49
C PRO A 182 -22.71 9.76 -8.14
N LEU A 183 -21.82 9.19 -7.31
CA LEU A 183 -22.19 8.60 -6.02
C LEU A 183 -22.50 9.66 -4.96
N HIS A 184 -21.80 10.80 -4.99
CA HIS A 184 -22.09 11.92 -4.13
C HIS A 184 -23.44 12.56 -4.52
N GLU A 185 -23.70 12.70 -5.81
CA GLU A 185 -25.01 13.19 -6.30
C GLU A 185 -26.15 12.27 -5.88
N LEU A 186 -25.96 10.95 -5.95
CA LEU A 186 -26.92 9.98 -5.45
C LEU A 186 -27.24 10.20 -3.97
N TYR A 187 -26.22 10.47 -3.15
CA TYR A 187 -26.35 10.71 -1.71
C TYR A 187 -26.99 12.04 -1.36
N GLU A 188 -26.66 13.12 -2.05
CA GLU A 188 -27.17 14.46 -1.74
C GLU A 188 -28.57 14.70 -2.34
N LEU A 189 -28.77 14.33 -3.60
CA LEU A 189 -29.97 14.71 -4.37
C LEU A 189 -30.96 13.56 -4.56
N HIS A 190 -30.50 12.31 -4.51
CA HIS A 190 -31.32 11.12 -4.77
C HIS A 190 -31.33 10.14 -3.60
N ARG A 191 -31.44 10.67 -2.37
CA ARG A 191 -31.38 9.90 -1.11
C ARG A 191 -32.20 8.62 -1.06
N PRO A 192 -33.44 8.54 -1.59
CA PRO A 192 -34.18 7.29 -1.56
C PRO A 192 -33.49 6.16 -2.34
N VAL A 193 -32.85 6.47 -3.46
CA VAL A 193 -32.04 5.49 -4.22
C VAL A 193 -30.83 5.07 -3.40
N PHE A 194 -30.08 6.04 -2.85
CA PHE A 194 -28.94 5.76 -1.98
C PHE A 194 -29.31 4.88 -0.77
N ASN A 195 -30.43 5.18 -0.11
CA ASN A 195 -30.88 4.49 1.10
C ASN A 195 -31.37 3.06 0.85
N TYR A 196 -31.66 2.69 -0.40
CA TYR A 196 -31.96 1.31 -0.76
C TYR A 196 -30.75 0.40 -0.51
N PHE A 197 -29.53 0.91 -0.70
CA PHE A 197 -28.30 0.12 -0.67
C PHE A 197 -27.61 0.15 0.69
N ASP A 198 -26.91 -0.94 0.99
CA ASP A 198 -25.89 -0.96 2.03
C ASP A 198 -24.72 -0.01 1.69
N ASP A 199 -23.93 0.35 2.71
CA ASP A 199 -22.89 1.35 2.58
C ASP A 199 -21.66 0.85 1.80
N TRP A 200 -21.49 -0.48 1.65
CA TRP A 200 -20.36 -1.08 0.92
C TRP A 200 -20.68 -1.41 -0.54
N ILE A 201 -19.72 -1.10 -1.40
CA ILE A 201 -19.67 -1.53 -2.80
C ILE A 201 -18.32 -2.22 -3.01
N VAL A 202 -18.33 -3.40 -3.61
CA VAL A 202 -17.09 -4.10 -3.98
C VAL A 202 -16.99 -4.16 -5.49
N VAL A 203 -15.93 -3.59 -6.04
CA VAL A 203 -15.56 -3.69 -7.45
C VAL A 203 -14.66 -4.90 -7.64
N ASP A 204 -14.93 -5.71 -8.65
CA ASP A 204 -14.06 -6.82 -9.05
C ASP A 204 -13.61 -6.62 -10.50
N CYS A 205 -12.48 -7.23 -10.84
CA CYS A 205 -11.83 -7.10 -12.14
C CYS A 205 -11.52 -8.44 -12.80
N ASP A 206 -10.89 -8.41 -13.95
CA ASP A 206 -10.32 -9.59 -14.57
C ASP A 206 -9.12 -10.14 -13.79
N GLU A 207 -8.57 -11.25 -14.25
CA GLU A 207 -7.42 -11.92 -13.63
C GLU A 207 -6.12 -11.10 -13.70
N ASN A 208 -6.03 -10.10 -14.57
CA ASN A 208 -4.82 -9.32 -14.82
C ASN A 208 -4.95 -7.86 -14.33
N TYR A 209 -6.02 -7.56 -13.58
CA TYR A 209 -6.33 -6.24 -13.05
C TYR A 209 -6.41 -5.16 -14.13
N GLN A 210 -6.97 -5.47 -15.30
CA GLN A 210 -7.13 -4.49 -16.38
C GLN A 210 -8.56 -3.93 -16.40
N GLU A 211 -9.58 -4.76 -16.44
CA GLU A 211 -10.95 -4.27 -16.62
C GLU A 211 -11.86 -4.65 -15.45
N ILE A 212 -12.81 -3.78 -15.13
CA ILE A 212 -13.90 -4.09 -14.19
C ILE A 212 -14.76 -5.19 -14.82
N THR A 213 -14.93 -6.31 -14.12
CA THR A 213 -15.75 -7.43 -14.58
C THR A 213 -17.09 -7.48 -13.86
N ASN A 214 -17.12 -7.08 -12.59
CA ASN A 214 -18.33 -7.10 -11.81
C ASN A 214 -18.33 -6.05 -10.70
N ILE A 215 -19.54 -5.68 -10.26
CA ILE A 215 -19.77 -4.78 -9.13
C ILE A 215 -20.77 -5.47 -8.21
N TYR A 216 -20.43 -5.56 -6.93
CA TYR A 216 -21.26 -6.23 -5.94
C TYR A 216 -21.80 -5.22 -4.94
N MET A 217 -23.11 -5.26 -4.76
CA MET A 217 -23.86 -4.39 -3.87
C MET A 217 -24.99 -5.19 -3.22
N ARG A 218 -25.43 -4.76 -2.04
CA ARG A 218 -26.53 -5.37 -1.30
C ARG A 218 -27.59 -4.34 -0.94
N PRO A 219 -28.87 -4.76 -0.86
CA PRO A 219 -29.87 -3.91 -0.25
C PRO A 219 -29.53 -3.68 1.22
N ARG A 220 -29.95 -2.53 1.74
CA ARG A 220 -29.73 -2.13 3.12
C ARG A 220 -30.53 -3.05 4.05
N ALA A 221 -29.82 -3.73 4.94
CA ALA A 221 -30.42 -4.53 6.00
C ALA A 221 -30.45 -3.74 7.34
N PRO A 222 -31.33 -4.13 8.29
CA PRO A 222 -31.23 -3.69 9.68
C PRO A 222 -29.84 -3.99 10.26
N GLU A 223 -29.35 -3.15 11.17
CA GLU A 223 -27.99 -3.26 11.71
C GLU A 223 -27.65 -4.63 12.30
N ALA A 224 -28.63 -5.32 12.92
CA ALA A 224 -28.45 -6.65 13.50
C ALA A 224 -28.27 -7.78 12.46
N GLU A 225 -28.66 -7.53 11.20
CA GLU A 225 -28.64 -8.50 10.10
C GLU A 225 -27.60 -8.13 9.02
N ARG A 226 -26.94 -6.96 9.16
CA ARG A 226 -25.94 -6.51 8.22
C ARG A 226 -24.75 -7.46 8.20
N LEU A 227 -24.29 -7.74 6.98
CA LEU A 227 -23.13 -8.57 6.70
C LEU A 227 -21.93 -7.69 6.32
N GLU A 228 -20.73 -8.18 6.60
CA GLU A 228 -19.48 -7.56 6.16
C GLU A 228 -19.13 -8.05 4.75
N THR A 229 -18.26 -7.33 4.03
CA THR A 229 -17.99 -7.65 2.61
C THR A 229 -17.48 -9.08 2.44
N CYS A 230 -16.68 -9.59 3.38
CA CYS A 230 -16.17 -10.95 3.37
C CYS A 230 -17.24 -12.06 3.57
N ASP A 231 -18.49 -11.72 3.90
CA ASP A 231 -19.56 -12.70 4.09
C ASP A 231 -20.39 -12.94 2.82
N TRP A 232 -20.35 -12.02 1.85
CA TRP A 232 -21.15 -12.10 0.62
C TRP A 232 -20.35 -11.88 -0.66
N TYR A 233 -19.07 -11.49 -0.56
CA TYR A 233 -18.15 -11.39 -1.68
C TYR A 233 -16.97 -12.35 -1.50
N THR A 234 -16.64 -13.04 -2.59
CA THR A 234 -15.43 -13.85 -2.72
C THR A 234 -14.71 -13.40 -3.98
N PRO A 235 -13.46 -12.95 -3.89
CA PRO A 235 -12.71 -12.47 -5.05
C PRO A 235 -12.43 -13.60 -6.05
N ASN A 236 -12.48 -13.25 -7.33
CA ASN A 236 -12.02 -14.13 -8.40
C ASN A 236 -10.52 -14.40 -8.26
N LYS A 237 -10.03 -15.54 -8.77
CA LYS A 237 -8.58 -15.79 -8.82
C LYS A 237 -7.89 -14.72 -9.67
N LYS A 238 -6.78 -14.17 -9.15
CA LYS A 238 -5.97 -13.15 -9.81
C LYS A 238 -4.55 -13.63 -10.08
N ASN A 239 -3.94 -13.07 -11.12
CA ASN A 239 -2.54 -13.21 -11.46
C ASN A 239 -1.78 -11.99 -10.90
N ARG A 240 -1.44 -12.03 -9.61
CA ARG A 240 -0.72 -10.93 -8.96
C ARG A 240 0.55 -10.57 -9.74
N PRO A 241 0.71 -9.29 -10.16
CA PRO A 241 1.93 -8.84 -10.80
C PRO A 241 3.16 -9.01 -9.90
N ASN A 242 4.30 -9.35 -10.51
CA ASN A 242 5.57 -9.31 -9.82
C ASN A 242 6.01 -7.85 -9.63
N MET A 243 6.27 -7.45 -8.38
CA MET A 243 6.66 -6.09 -8.00
C MET A 243 8.17 -5.83 -8.05
N ASP A 244 8.98 -6.77 -8.54
CA ASP A 244 10.44 -6.64 -8.64
C ASP A 244 10.89 -5.35 -9.33
N ASN A 245 10.21 -4.93 -10.40
CA ASN A 245 10.54 -3.70 -11.11
C ASN A 245 10.26 -2.44 -10.28
N LEU A 246 9.13 -2.42 -9.55
CA LEU A 246 8.82 -1.32 -8.65
C LEU A 246 9.84 -1.26 -7.51
N VAL A 247 10.08 -2.40 -6.86
CA VAL A 247 11.05 -2.52 -5.77
C VAL A 247 12.44 -2.09 -6.25
N LEU A 248 12.88 -2.53 -7.43
CA LEU A 248 14.14 -2.09 -8.04
C LEU A 248 14.22 -0.58 -8.24
N THR A 249 13.13 0.04 -8.70
CA THR A 249 13.04 1.50 -8.91
C THR A 249 13.14 2.26 -7.59
N ILE A 250 12.48 1.75 -6.54
CA ILE A 250 12.58 2.31 -5.19
C ILE A 250 14.00 2.18 -4.66
N ASP A 251 14.61 1.01 -4.78
CA ASP A 251 15.98 0.77 -4.31
C ASP A 251 17.00 1.65 -5.05
N TYR A 252 16.84 1.80 -6.37
CA TYR A 252 17.63 2.73 -7.18
C TYR A 252 17.54 4.16 -6.62
N THR A 253 16.32 4.62 -6.32
CA THR A 253 16.07 5.97 -5.77
C THR A 253 16.71 6.15 -4.39
N ILE A 254 16.65 5.12 -3.54
CA ILE A 254 17.31 5.12 -2.22
C ILE A 254 18.82 5.27 -2.39
N VAL A 255 19.43 4.50 -3.28
CA VAL A 255 20.87 4.56 -3.55
C VAL A 255 21.27 5.94 -4.06
N GLN A 256 20.55 6.47 -5.04
CA GLN A 256 20.79 7.79 -5.61
C GLN A 256 20.73 8.88 -4.52
N ASN A 257 19.68 8.89 -3.70
CA ASN A 257 19.52 9.86 -2.62
C ASN A 257 20.62 9.76 -1.55
N CYS A 258 20.99 8.53 -1.17
CA CYS A 258 22.07 8.33 -0.20
C CYS A 258 23.41 8.82 -0.74
N LEU A 259 23.72 8.56 -2.02
CA LEU A 259 24.95 9.04 -2.65
C LEU A 259 25.01 10.56 -2.73
N ASN A 260 23.88 11.21 -3.06
CA ASN A 260 23.77 12.67 -3.03
C ASN A 260 24.00 13.23 -1.62
N ASN A 261 23.37 12.64 -0.60
CA ASN A 261 23.56 13.03 0.80
C ASN A 261 25.01 12.84 1.28
N ILE A 262 25.72 11.82 0.78
CA ILE A 262 27.15 11.61 1.09
C ILE A 262 28.01 12.71 0.46
N GLN A 263 27.76 13.08 -0.80
CA GLN A 263 28.51 14.13 -1.48
C GLN A 263 28.36 15.50 -0.79
N GLU A 264 27.18 15.75 -0.22
CA GLU A 264 26.88 17.00 0.47
C GLU A 264 27.21 16.99 1.98
N ASP A 265 27.80 15.91 2.50
CA ASP A 265 28.07 15.69 3.94
C ASP A 265 26.82 15.84 4.82
N LYS A 266 25.66 15.40 4.31
CA LYS A 266 24.34 15.52 4.95
C LYS A 266 23.84 14.24 5.61
N LEU A 267 24.55 13.13 5.48
CA LEU A 267 24.14 11.89 6.13
C LEU A 267 24.30 11.98 7.67
N PRO A 268 23.43 11.31 8.46
CA PRO A 268 23.54 11.25 9.92
C PRO A 268 24.89 10.72 10.43
N SER A 269 25.14 10.88 11.74
CA SER A 269 26.28 10.27 12.42
C SER A 269 26.25 8.73 12.29
N ASP A 270 27.42 8.09 12.39
CA ASP A 270 27.59 6.64 12.18
C ASP A 270 26.70 5.79 13.13
N ASP A 271 26.29 6.33 14.27
CA ASP A 271 25.43 5.66 15.26
C ASP A 271 23.93 5.70 14.91
N GLU A 272 23.55 6.44 13.87
CA GLU A 272 22.15 6.70 13.49
C GLU A 272 21.76 6.12 12.11
N LEU A 273 22.68 5.43 11.43
CA LEU A 273 22.42 4.88 10.09
C LEU A 273 21.66 3.56 10.15
N ALA A 274 20.72 3.38 9.22
CA ALA A 274 20.18 2.06 8.93
C ALA A 274 21.14 1.19 8.11
N SER A 275 20.85 -0.12 8.06
CA SER A 275 21.59 -1.14 7.28
C SER A 275 21.99 -0.67 5.88
N ARG A 276 21.05 -0.14 5.08
CA ARG A 276 21.32 0.32 3.71
C ARG A 276 22.22 1.54 3.66
N GLU A 277 21.96 2.55 4.49
CA GLU A 277 22.75 3.78 4.53
C GLU A 277 24.19 3.48 4.98
N MET A 278 24.34 2.60 5.98
CA MET A 278 25.62 2.06 6.44
C MET A 278 26.36 1.34 5.31
N LEU A 279 25.69 0.41 4.61
CA LEU A 279 26.29 -0.34 3.50
C LEU A 279 26.74 0.58 2.36
N ILE A 280 25.92 1.56 1.98
CA ILE A 280 26.26 2.55 0.95
C ILE A 280 27.48 3.37 1.39
N ARG A 281 27.47 3.91 2.61
CA ARG A 281 28.59 4.69 3.16
C ARG A 281 29.88 3.88 3.19
N HIS A 282 29.82 2.62 3.61
CA HIS A 282 30.97 1.73 3.60
C HIS A 282 31.48 1.43 2.18
N LEU A 283 30.60 1.20 1.19
CA LEU A 283 30.98 1.01 -0.22
C LEU A 283 31.67 2.26 -0.80
N VAL A 284 31.26 3.46 -0.38
CA VAL A 284 31.93 4.71 -0.74
C VAL A 284 33.30 4.80 -0.07
N ARG A 285 33.38 4.62 1.25
CA ARG A 285 34.63 4.74 2.03
C ARG A 285 35.69 3.71 1.64
N SER A 286 35.28 2.52 1.22
CA SER A 286 36.17 1.45 0.74
C SER A 286 36.68 1.66 -0.70
N GLY A 287 36.24 2.71 -1.39
CA GLY A 287 36.60 2.98 -2.78
C GLY A 287 35.86 2.11 -3.81
N LYS A 288 34.87 1.31 -3.37
CA LYS A 288 34.13 0.42 -4.27
C LYS A 288 33.29 1.20 -5.28
N LEU A 289 32.72 2.34 -4.88
CA LEU A 289 32.01 3.22 -5.80
C LEU A 289 32.92 3.72 -6.93
N ASP A 290 34.17 4.07 -6.63
CA ASP A 290 35.12 4.56 -7.63
C ASP A 290 35.55 3.45 -8.59
N GLU A 291 35.69 2.21 -8.09
CA GLU A 291 35.90 1.03 -8.93
C GLU A 291 34.73 0.81 -9.90
N ILE A 292 33.48 0.90 -9.43
CA ILE A 292 32.29 0.74 -10.27
C ILE A 292 32.23 1.84 -11.34
N LYS A 293 32.49 3.10 -10.97
CA LYS A 293 32.56 4.21 -11.92
C LYS A 293 33.64 4.01 -12.97
N LYS A 294 34.80 3.48 -12.58
CA LYS A 294 35.88 3.15 -13.49
C LYS A 294 35.47 2.04 -14.47
N ASN A 295 34.80 0.99 -13.99
CA ASN A 295 34.31 -0.10 -14.85
C ASN A 295 33.29 0.43 -15.88
N ALA A 296 32.36 1.29 -15.46
CA ALA A 296 31.41 1.94 -16.38
C ALA A 296 32.14 2.72 -17.50
N ALA A 297 33.20 3.46 -17.14
CA ALA A 297 34.01 4.19 -18.10
C ALA A 297 34.81 3.26 -19.04
N GLU A 298 35.30 2.13 -18.54
CA GLU A 298 35.98 1.10 -19.35
C GLU A 298 35.03 0.40 -20.33
N GLU A 299 33.75 0.27 -19.97
CA GLU A 299 32.67 -0.19 -20.86
C GLU A 299 32.23 0.88 -21.88
N GLY A 300 32.78 2.10 -21.80
CA GLY A 300 32.46 3.20 -22.70
C GLY A 300 31.14 3.91 -22.39
N LEU A 301 30.54 3.65 -21.23
CA LEU A 301 29.29 4.27 -20.80
C LEU A 301 29.52 5.73 -20.41
N VAL A 302 28.59 6.62 -20.78
CA VAL A 302 28.63 8.06 -20.48
C VAL A 302 27.25 8.60 -20.11
N GLY A 303 27.23 9.71 -19.36
CA GLY A 303 25.97 10.37 -18.98
C GLY A 303 25.02 9.45 -18.21
N GLU A 304 23.74 9.45 -18.60
CA GLU A 304 22.68 8.66 -17.96
C GLU A 304 22.94 7.15 -17.99
N GLU A 305 23.59 6.63 -19.04
CA GLU A 305 23.92 5.20 -19.13
C GLU A 305 24.95 4.78 -18.08
N ALA A 306 25.95 5.64 -17.83
CA ALA A 306 26.95 5.40 -16.78
C ALA A 306 26.32 5.50 -15.38
N GLU A 307 25.44 6.46 -15.16
CA GLU A 307 24.70 6.60 -13.90
C GLU A 307 23.80 5.39 -13.65
N GLY A 308 23.03 4.97 -14.66
CA GLY A 308 22.22 3.76 -14.62
C GLY A 308 23.02 2.53 -14.21
N TYR A 309 24.18 2.31 -14.86
CA TYR A 309 25.08 1.20 -14.51
C TYR A 309 25.53 1.27 -13.04
N VAL A 310 26.02 2.43 -12.59
CA VAL A 310 26.54 2.60 -11.23
C VAL A 310 25.46 2.30 -10.20
N TYR A 311 24.27 2.88 -10.36
CA TYR A 311 23.19 2.71 -9.41
C TYR A 311 22.63 1.28 -9.42
N SER A 312 22.44 0.67 -10.59
CA SER A 312 22.01 -0.74 -10.68
C SER A 312 23.02 -1.69 -10.02
N PHE A 313 24.32 -1.47 -10.23
CA PHE A 313 25.37 -2.29 -9.61
C PHE A 313 25.38 -2.12 -8.09
N MET A 314 25.30 -0.87 -7.62
CA MET A 314 25.23 -0.55 -6.18
C MET A 314 24.00 -1.19 -5.54
N THR A 315 22.82 -1.08 -6.16
CA THR A 315 21.58 -1.71 -5.68
C THR A 315 21.74 -3.22 -5.55
N GLY A 316 22.32 -3.89 -6.55
CA GLY A 316 22.58 -5.34 -6.50
C GLY A 316 23.52 -5.73 -5.36
N LEU A 317 24.61 -4.98 -5.16
CA LEU A 317 25.55 -5.20 -4.05
C LEU A 317 24.88 -5.01 -2.69
N ILE A 318 24.09 -3.96 -2.51
CA ILE A 318 23.42 -3.65 -1.25
C ILE A 318 22.42 -4.75 -0.91
N LYS A 319 21.57 -5.17 -1.86
CA LYS A 319 20.65 -6.30 -1.67
C LYS A 319 21.36 -7.57 -1.23
N SER A 320 22.45 -7.92 -1.91
CA SER A 320 23.22 -9.11 -1.57
C SER A 320 23.82 -9.03 -0.16
N ARG A 321 24.39 -7.87 0.21
CA ARG A 321 24.96 -7.67 1.54
C ARG A 321 23.90 -7.61 2.64
N GLU A 322 22.74 -7.04 2.35
CA GLU A 322 21.62 -6.96 3.28
C GLU A 322 21.01 -8.35 3.53
N ASP A 323 20.92 -9.23 2.51
CA ASP A 323 20.54 -10.63 2.69
C ASP A 323 21.54 -11.41 3.56
N VAL A 324 22.85 -11.24 3.33
CA VAL A 324 23.89 -11.84 4.19
C VAL A 324 23.75 -11.34 5.63
N LEU A 325 23.58 -10.03 5.80
CA LEU A 325 23.42 -9.38 7.09
C LEU A 325 22.17 -9.94 7.81
N TYR A 326 21.06 -10.09 7.10
CA TYR A 326 19.82 -10.67 7.61
C TYR A 326 19.99 -12.11 8.08
N ARG A 327 20.59 -12.98 7.25
CA ARG A 327 20.84 -14.40 7.59
C ARG A 327 21.76 -14.54 8.80
N CYS A 328 22.83 -13.75 8.86
CA CYS A 328 23.78 -13.81 9.97
C CYS A 328 23.10 -13.47 11.31
N LEU A 329 22.24 -12.46 11.32
CA LEU A 329 21.50 -12.12 12.54
C LEU A 329 20.43 -13.16 12.90
N LYS A 330 19.76 -13.75 11.90
CA LYS A 330 18.80 -14.84 12.13
C LYS A 330 19.46 -16.05 12.80
N GLU A 331 20.74 -16.27 12.53
CA GLU A 331 21.57 -17.30 13.17
C GLU A 331 22.25 -16.81 14.47
N HIS A 332 21.90 -15.62 14.97
CA HIS A 332 22.47 -14.99 16.16
C HIS A 332 24.00 -14.84 16.15
N LEU A 333 24.59 -14.57 14.99
CA LEU A 333 26.02 -14.25 14.93
C LEU A 333 26.32 -12.94 15.65
N GLU A 334 27.43 -12.90 16.39
CA GLU A 334 27.94 -11.68 17.02
C GLU A 334 28.28 -10.62 15.98
N THR A 335 27.97 -9.35 16.26
CA THR A 335 28.19 -8.21 15.37
C THR A 335 29.60 -8.16 14.78
N GLU A 336 30.64 -8.44 15.57
CA GLU A 336 32.03 -8.47 15.10
C GLU A 336 32.25 -9.50 13.99
N ARG A 337 31.62 -10.67 14.11
CA ARG A 337 31.69 -11.74 13.10
C ARG A 337 30.96 -11.34 11.82
N ILE A 338 29.84 -10.65 11.96
CA ILE A 338 29.06 -10.13 10.84
C ILE A 338 29.86 -9.07 10.06
N MET A 339 30.46 -8.11 10.77
CA MET A 339 31.32 -7.09 10.16
C MET A 339 32.48 -7.73 9.40
N LYS A 340 33.10 -8.77 9.96
CA LYS A 340 34.16 -9.53 9.30
C LYS A 340 33.69 -10.24 8.02
N ILE A 341 32.49 -10.84 8.03
CA ILE A 341 31.89 -11.48 6.84
C ILE A 341 31.64 -10.45 5.73
N LEU A 342 31.15 -9.26 6.10
CA LEU A 342 30.85 -8.18 5.17
C LEU A 342 32.08 -7.32 4.79
N ASN A 343 33.24 -7.62 5.37
CA ASN A 343 34.48 -6.84 5.23
C ASN A 343 34.31 -5.36 5.62
N ILE A 344 33.48 -5.11 6.64
CA ILE A 344 33.27 -3.77 7.22
C ILE A 344 34.29 -3.59 8.35
N THR A 345 35.03 -2.48 8.30
CA THR A 345 36.14 -2.20 9.23
C THR A 345 35.81 -1.09 10.23
N GLU A 346 34.73 -0.36 9.96
CA GLU A 346 34.21 0.70 10.79
C GLU A 346 33.31 0.14 11.90
N ASN A 347 33.34 0.78 13.08
CA ASN A 347 32.45 0.44 14.18
C ASN A 347 31.08 1.09 13.96
N TYR A 348 30.21 0.43 13.19
CA TYR A 348 28.81 0.84 13.07
C TYR A 348 27.93 0.12 14.10
N VAL A 349 26.93 0.84 14.60
CA VAL A 349 25.77 0.20 15.26
C VAL A 349 24.83 -0.26 14.15
N ILE A 350 24.66 -1.57 14.00
CA ILE A 350 23.79 -2.12 12.97
C ILE A 350 22.34 -1.94 13.43
N LYS A 351 21.67 -0.91 12.90
CA LYS A 351 20.23 -0.76 13.01
C LYS A 351 19.62 -1.32 11.74
N PHE A 352 18.91 -2.43 11.87
CA PHE A 352 18.16 -2.91 10.73
C PHE A 352 16.98 -2.00 10.51
N ALA A 353 16.76 -1.60 9.27
CA ALA A 353 15.46 -1.09 8.95
C ALA A 353 14.38 -2.18 9.10
N SER A 354 14.74 -3.48 9.15
CA SER A 354 13.89 -4.63 9.46
C SER A 354 14.16 -5.34 10.83
N GLU A 355 14.43 -4.64 11.95
CA GLU A 355 14.80 -5.27 13.25
C GLU A 355 13.85 -6.36 13.80
N SER A 356 12.65 -6.53 13.25
CA SER A 356 11.65 -7.54 13.68
C SER A 356 11.67 -8.83 12.86
N ARG A 357 12.45 -8.94 11.76
CA ARG A 357 12.69 -10.25 11.13
C ARG A 357 13.61 -11.16 12.01
N LEU A 358 13.95 -10.67 13.21
CA LEU A 358 14.79 -11.29 14.24
C LEU A 358 14.05 -11.56 15.55
N GLU A 359 12.71 -11.38 15.63
CA GLU A 359 11.93 -11.87 16.77
C GLU A 359 11.90 -13.40 16.77
N ILE A 360 12.99 -13.98 17.24
CA ILE A 360 13.06 -15.39 17.60
C ILE A 360 12.34 -15.48 18.93
N LYS A 361 11.15 -16.09 18.91
CA LYS A 361 10.47 -16.56 20.13
C LYS A 361 11.51 -17.30 20.96
N GLU A 362 11.85 -16.76 22.12
CA GLU A 362 12.62 -17.50 23.12
C GLU A 362 11.91 -18.82 23.35
N HIS A 363 12.47 -19.92 22.84
CA HIS A 363 12.11 -21.23 23.34
C HIS A 363 12.70 -21.31 24.75
N PRO A 364 11.88 -21.43 25.81
CA PRO A 364 12.42 -21.71 27.12
C PRO A 364 13.06 -23.11 27.03
N CYS A 365 14.39 -23.16 27.11
CA CYS A 365 15.13 -24.40 27.27
C CYS A 365 14.53 -25.17 28.45
N LYS A 366 14.12 -26.42 28.17
CA LYS A 366 13.94 -27.45 29.20
C LYS A 366 15.25 -28.17 29.43
#